data_AF-A0A444JB44-F1
#
_entry.id   AF-A0A444JB44-F1
#
_cell.length_a   1.000
_cell.length_b   1.000
_cell.length_c   1.000
_cell.angle_alpha   90.00
_cell.angle_beta   90.00
_cell.angle_gamma   90.00
#
_symmetry.space_group_name_H-M   'P 1'
#
loop_
_entity.id
_entity.type
_entity.pdbx_description
1 polymer ?
#
loop_
_entity_poly.entity_id
_entity_poly.type
_entity_poly.pdbx_seq_one_letter_code
_entity_poly.pdbx_strand_id
1 'polypeptide(L)' 'PIEGVNSEALLDAIKRHGQRNAFYHSNLSTLPPYLFDFIQKDDLVLTLGAGSVIHVGETLLELLA' A
#
# COMPACT_ATOMS: atom_id res chain seq x y z
N PRO A 1 -4.11 -19.88 6.56
CA PRO A 1 -4.62 -19.06 5.42
C PRO A 1 -5.91 -19.69 4.87
N ILE A 2 -6.89 -18.89 4.44
CA ILE A 2 -8.12 -19.41 3.81
C ILE A 2 -7.87 -19.48 2.31
N GLU A 3 -8.26 -20.59 1.67
CA GLU A 3 -8.11 -20.76 0.22
C GLU A 3 -8.84 -19.65 -0.54
N GLY A 4 -8.16 -19.08 -1.54
CA GLY A 4 -8.69 -17.95 -2.33
C GLY A 4 -8.73 -16.59 -1.62
N VAL A 5 -8.37 -16.51 -0.33
CA VAL A 5 -8.30 -15.26 0.42
C VAL A 5 -6.85 -14.75 0.44
N ASN A 6 -6.51 -13.95 -0.56
CA ASN A 6 -5.21 -13.28 -0.68
C ASN A 6 -5.34 -11.89 -1.31
N SER A 7 -4.24 -11.12 -1.28
CA SER A 7 -4.18 -9.75 -1.75
C SER A 7 -4.38 -9.61 -3.26
N GLU A 8 -3.93 -10.60 -4.04
CA GLU A 8 -4.08 -10.64 -5.49
C GLU A 8 -5.54 -10.79 -5.90
N ALA A 9 -6.28 -11.71 -5.28
CA ALA A 9 -7.71 -11.91 -5.50
C ALA A 9 -8.52 -10.66 -5.09
N LEU A 10 -8.12 -9.99 -4.00
CA LEU A 10 -8.72 -8.72 -3.58
C LEU A 10 -8.47 -7.62 -4.62
N LEU A 11 -7.22 -7.49 -5.10
CA LEU A 11 -6.86 -6.50 -6.12
C LEU A 11 -7.68 -6.68 -7.40
N ASP A 12 -7.84 -7.93 -7.86
CA ASP A 12 -8.62 -8.24 -9.05
C ASP A 12 -10.11 -7.88 -8.87
N ALA A 13 -10.67 -8.11 -7.68
CA ALA A 13 -12.03 -7.68 -7.37
C ALA A 13 -12.14 -6.14 -7.38
N ILE A 14 -11.24 -5.42 -6.72
CA ILE A 14 -11.20 -3.94 -6.66
C ILE A 14 -11.16 -3.35 -8.08
N LYS A 15 -10.30 -3.88 -8.95
CA LYS A 15 -10.18 -3.45 -10.35
C LYS A 15 -11.46 -3.70 -11.14
N ARG A 16 -12.08 -4.88 -10.99
CA ARG A 16 -13.36 -5.21 -11.65
C ARG A 16 -14.50 -4.29 -11.22
N HIS A 17 -14.48 -3.76 -10.00
CA HIS A 17 -15.45 -2.78 -9.50
C HIS A 17 -15.16 -1.33 -9.95
N GLY A 18 -14.15 -1.11 -10.80
CA GLY A 18 -13.91 0.18 -11.47
C GLY A 18 -12.76 1.01 -10.89
N GLN A 19 -12.14 0.56 -9.79
CA GLN A 19 -10.97 1.23 -9.22
C GLN A 19 -9.70 0.82 -9.97
N ARG A 20 -9.28 1.67 -10.91
CA ARG A 20 -8.13 1.39 -11.80
C ARG A 20 -6.77 1.59 -11.13
N ASN A 21 -6.68 2.51 -10.18
CA ASN A 21 -5.44 2.89 -9.50
C ASN A 21 -5.27 2.09 -8.21
N ALA A 22 -5.27 0.77 -8.35
CA ALA A 22 -5.00 -0.16 -7.26
C ALA A 22 -3.79 -1.00 -7.62
N PHE A 23 -2.87 -1.16 -6.68
CA PHE A 23 -1.59 -1.83 -6.86
C PHE A 23 -1.39 -2.88 -5.79
N TYR A 24 -0.70 -3.95 -6.15
CA TYR A 24 -0.25 -4.96 -5.20
C TYR A 24 1.25 -4.83 -5.01
N HIS A 25 1.69 -4.85 -3.76
CA HIS A 25 3.09 -4.80 -3.39
C HIS A 25 3.36 -5.92 -2.39
N SER A 26 4.10 -6.94 -2.83
CA SER A 26 4.25 -8.19 -2.07
C SER A 26 5.17 -8.08 -0.86
N ASN A 27 5.99 -7.03 -0.78
CA ASN A 27 6.98 -6.86 0.29
C ASN A 27 6.89 -5.48 0.94
N LEU A 28 6.37 -5.42 2.17
CA LEU A 28 6.24 -4.17 2.91
C LEU A 28 7.57 -3.47 3.20
N SER A 29 8.71 -4.18 3.24
CA SER A 29 10.01 -3.54 3.51
C SER A 29 10.50 -2.67 2.36
N THR A 30 10.01 -2.89 1.14
CA THR A 30 10.36 -2.08 -0.05
C THR A 30 9.27 -1.08 -0.42
N LEU A 31 8.17 -1.02 0.34
CA LEU A 31 7.06 -0.13 0.06
C LEU A 31 7.37 1.34 0.37
N PRO A 32 8.02 1.72 1.50
CA PRO A 32 8.33 3.12 1.78
C PRO A 32 9.13 3.85 0.68
N PRO A 33 10.25 3.30 0.14
CA PRO A 33 10.97 3.99 -0.94
C PRO A 33 10.14 4.06 -2.22
N TYR A 34 9.35 3.04 -2.55
CA TYR A 34 8.44 3.09 -3.69
C TYR A 34 7.38 4.20 -3.52
N LEU A 35 6.82 4.34 -2.32
CA LEU A 35 5.84 5.39 -2.02
C LEU A 35 6.47 6.79 -2.07
N PHE A 36 7.70 6.95 -1.58
CA PHE A 36 8.44 8.22 -1.64
C PHE A 36 8.55 8.74 -3.09
N ASP A 37 8.85 7.85 -4.04
CA ASP A 37 8.94 8.22 -5.47
C ASP A 37 7.56 8.39 -6.14
N PHE A 38 6.51 7.78 -5.58
CA PHE A 38 5.16 7.76 -6.17
C PHE A 38 4.31 8.97 -5.78
N ILE A 39 4.40 9.41 -4.52
CA ILE A 39 3.57 10.49 -3.99
C ILE A 39 4.02 11.85 -4.51
N GLN A 40 3.07 12.79 -4.58
CA GLN A 40 3.32 14.14 -5.02
C GLN A 40 3.21 15.14 -3.87
N LYS A 41 3.77 16.32 -4.08
CA LYS A 41 3.58 17.43 -3.16
C LYS A 41 2.08 17.68 -2.97
N ASP A 42 1.69 17.87 -1.70
CA ASP A 42 0.32 18.16 -1.25
C ASP A 42 -0.65 16.94 -1.27
N ASP A 43 -0.14 15.73 -1.48
CA ASP A 43 -0.92 14.49 -1.28
C ASP A 43 -1.21 14.22 0.21
N LEU A 44 -2.36 13.60 0.48
CA LEU A 44 -2.69 13.00 1.78
C LEU A 44 -2.45 11.49 1.74
N VAL A 45 -1.53 11.00 2.55
CA VAL A 45 -1.24 9.56 2.68
C VAL A 45 -1.92 9.01 3.94
N LEU A 46 -2.68 7.92 3.78
CA LEU A 46 -3.31 7.19 4.87
C LEU A 46 -2.81 5.74 4.88
N THR A 47 -2.18 5.31 5.98
CA THR A 47 -1.85 3.91 6.22
C THR A 47 -2.97 3.25 7.01
N LEU A 48 -3.61 2.23 6.44
CA LEU A 48 -4.79 1.58 7.02
C LEU A 48 -4.58 0.08 7.17
N GLY A 49 -4.96 -0.44 8.32
CA GLY A 49 -4.91 -1.86 8.64
C GLY A 49 -4.47 -2.10 10.08
N ALA A 50 -4.51 -3.35 10.51
CA ALA A 50 -4.01 -3.77 11.81
C ALA A 50 -2.64 -4.44 11.65
N GLY A 51 -1.76 -4.23 12.63
CA GLY A 51 -0.45 -4.88 12.67
C GLY A 51 0.66 -4.05 12.02
N SER A 52 1.48 -4.70 11.19
CA SER A 52 2.79 -4.17 10.77
C SER A 52 2.74 -2.98 9.80
N VAL A 53 1.58 -2.66 9.24
CA VAL A 53 1.39 -1.53 8.30
C VAL A 53 1.71 -0.16 8.91
N ILE A 54 1.60 -0.02 10.24
CA ILE A 54 1.99 1.22 10.95
C ILE A 54 3.45 1.60 10.67
N HIS A 55 4.36 0.61 10.70
CA HIS A 55 5.80 0.85 10.48
C HIS A 55 6.11 1.39 9.08
N VAL A 56 5.27 1.09 8.07
CA VAL A 56 5.43 1.64 6.72
C VAL A 56 5.23 3.16 6.74
N GLY A 57 4.23 3.64 7.48
CA GLY A 57 3.98 5.08 7.62
C GLY A 57 5.12 5.78 8.35
N GLU A 58 5.62 5.19 9.44
CA GLU A 58 6.75 5.72 10.21
C GLU A 58 8.02 5.82 9.34
N THR A 59 8.38 4.76 8.63
CA THR A 59 9.59 4.79 7.78
C THR A 59 9.41 5.66 6.53
N LEU A 60 8.19 5.81 5.98
CA LEU A 60 7.94 6.81 4.94
C LEU A 60 8.14 8.25 5.45
N LEU A 61 7.71 8.55 6.67
CA LEU A 61 7.93 9.87 7.28
C LEU A 61 9.41 10.19 7.45
N GLU A 62 10.24 9.20 7.82
CA GLU A 62 11.70 9.37 7.91
C GLU A 62 12.34 9.69 6.56
N LEU A 63 11.81 9.16 5.45
CA LEU A 63 12.31 9.47 4.10
C LEU A 63 11.89 10.86 3.61
N LEU A 64 10.78 11.40 4.12
CA LEU A 64 10.24 12.72 3.74
C LEU A 64 10.81 13.88 4.56
N ALA A 65 11.52 13.58 5.66
CA ALA A 65 12.12 14.56 6.56
C ALA A 65 13.48 15.08 6.03
#